data_AF-A0A8T6DUN5-F1
#
_entry.id   AF-A0A8T6DUN5-F1
#
_cell.length_a   1.000
_cell.length_b   1.000
_cell.length_c   1.000
_cell.angle_alpha   90.00
_cell.angle_beta   90.00
_cell.angle_gamma   90.00
#
_symmetry.space_group_name_H-M   'P 1'
#
loop_
_entity.id
_entity.type
_entity.pdbx_description
1 polymer ?
#
loop_
_entity_poly.entity_id
_entity_poly.type
_entity_poly.pdbx_seq_one_letter_code
_entity_poly.pdbx_strand_id
1 'polypeptide(L)'
;MPLLETPLPDRLYRGKVRDTYDLGDGLLLMVATDRISAFDVVLPTAIPDKGRVLSLMSKFWFDQTRHIVPNHFIALAEDTDQLGDLADHPLLQDLAPEIAQQAMVVKRAERIDAECVVRAYLTGSA
;
A
#
# COMPACT_ATOMS: atom_id res chain seq x y z
N MET A 1 15.86 5.15 -7.90
CA MET A 1 16.37 3.78 -7.68
C MET A 1 15.21 2.93 -7.18
N PRO A 2 15.17 1.62 -7.48
CA PRO A 2 14.06 0.77 -7.01
C PRO A 2 14.02 0.67 -5.48
N LEU A 3 12.83 0.76 -4.90
CA LEU A 3 12.61 0.73 -3.46
C LEU A 3 12.48 -0.71 -2.94
N LEU A 4 13.58 -1.28 -2.48
CA LEU A 4 13.60 -2.62 -1.85
C LEU A 4 13.35 -2.57 -0.34
N GLU A 5 13.82 -1.52 0.33
CA GLU A 5 13.67 -1.31 1.76
C GLU A 5 13.21 0.12 2.03
N THR A 6 12.26 0.28 2.94
CA THR A 6 11.74 1.57 3.37
C THR A 6 12.56 2.09 4.56
N PRO A 7 13.30 3.21 4.42
CA PRO A 7 14.16 3.76 5.46
C PRO A 7 13.38 4.60 6.49
N LEU A 8 12.24 4.09 6.95
CA LEU A 8 11.38 4.75 7.94
C LEU A 8 11.44 3.99 9.28
N PRO A 9 11.42 4.69 10.43
CA PRO A 9 11.46 4.07 11.75
C PRO A 9 10.14 3.35 12.08
N ASP A 10 10.16 2.54 13.14
CA ASP A 10 8.97 1.97 13.78
C ASP A 10 7.99 1.25 12.85
N ARG A 11 8.54 0.50 11.89
CA ARG A 11 7.74 -0.32 10.96
C ARG A 11 6.91 -1.34 11.73
N LEU A 12 5.59 -1.24 11.60
CA LEU A 12 4.62 -2.14 12.20
C LEU A 12 4.68 -3.55 11.58
N TYR A 13 4.76 -3.63 10.26
CA TYR A 13 4.77 -4.91 9.56
C TYR A 13 5.54 -4.85 8.23
N ARG A 14 6.31 -5.92 7.94
CA ARG A 14 6.97 -6.16 6.66
C ARG A 14 6.34 -7.36 5.99
N GLY A 15 5.55 -7.11 4.95
CA GLY A 15 5.06 -8.15 4.06
C GLY A 15 6.05 -8.43 2.92
N LYS A 16 5.71 -9.41 2.07
CA LYS A 16 6.51 -9.75 0.87
C LYS A 16 6.77 -8.52 -0.01
N VAL A 17 5.74 -7.70 -0.22
CA VAL A 17 5.77 -6.56 -1.17
C VAL A 17 5.34 -5.22 -0.59
N ARG A 18 4.90 -5.17 0.67
CA ARG A 18 4.42 -3.95 1.32
C ARG A 18 5.03 -3.81 2.71
N ASP A 19 5.42 -2.60 3.07
CA ASP A 19 5.81 -2.20 4.41
C ASP A 19 4.71 -1.31 5.00
N THR A 20 4.34 -1.53 6.25
CA THR A 20 3.23 -0.83 6.92
C THR A 20 3.72 -0.16 8.18
N TYR A 21 3.27 1.08 8.38
CA TYR A 21 3.63 1.96 9.48
C TYR A 21 2.36 2.47 10.15
N ASP A 22 2.41 2.62 11.47
CA ASP A 22 1.30 3.18 12.25
C ASP A 22 1.38 4.71 12.21
N LEU A 23 0.26 5.37 11.91
CA LEU A 23 0.13 6.83 11.95
C LEU A 23 -0.65 7.28 13.19
N GLY A 24 -1.02 6.36 14.08
CA GLY A 24 -1.93 6.65 15.19
C GLY A 24 -3.39 6.73 14.74
N ASP A 25 -4.30 6.87 15.70
CA ASP A 25 -5.74 7.08 15.47
C ASP A 25 -6.42 6.08 14.51
N GLY A 26 -5.90 4.85 14.47
CA GLY A 26 -6.41 3.83 13.56
C GLY A 26 -6.08 4.10 12.09
N LEU A 27 -5.03 4.86 11.80
CA LEU A 27 -4.53 5.15 10.46
C LEU A 27 -3.20 4.42 10.20
N LEU A 28 -2.98 4.04 8.96
CA LEU A 28 -1.79 3.33 8.52
C LEU A 28 -1.21 3.99 7.27
N LEU A 29 0.12 4.09 7.23
CA LEU A 29 0.86 4.34 6.00
C LEU A 29 1.28 2.98 5.42
N MET A 30 0.80 2.67 4.22
CA MET A 30 1.15 1.47 3.49
C MET A 30 2.04 1.82 2.29
N VAL A 31 3.29 1.37 2.32
CA VAL A 31 4.26 1.58 1.24
C VAL A 31 4.34 0.33 0.37
N ALA A 32 3.95 0.42 -0.89
CA ALA A 32 4.19 -0.64 -1.86
C ALA A 32 5.65 -0.57 -2.33
N THR A 33 6.39 -1.66 -2.17
CA THR A 33 7.82 -1.74 -2.54
C THR A 33 7.98 -2.35 -3.92
N ASP A 34 9.18 -2.22 -4.48
CA ASP A 34 9.56 -2.82 -5.76
C ASP A 34 9.99 -4.29 -5.62
N ARG A 35 9.92 -4.84 -4.40
CA ARG A 35 10.07 -6.27 -4.13
C ARG A 35 8.98 -7.06 -4.84
N ILE A 36 9.37 -8.18 -5.42
CA ILE A 36 8.48 -9.16 -6.04
C ILE A 36 8.68 -10.51 -5.37
N SER A 37 7.63 -11.32 -5.30
CA SER A 37 7.71 -12.69 -4.78
C SER A 37 7.15 -13.69 -5.77
N ALA A 38 7.80 -14.86 -5.86
CA ALA A 38 7.32 -16.02 -6.59
C ALA A 38 7.53 -17.27 -5.72
N PHE A 39 6.58 -18.21 -5.74
CA PHE A 39 6.62 -19.42 -4.92
C PHE A 39 6.90 -19.13 -3.44
N ASP A 40 6.22 -18.12 -2.90
CA ASP A 40 6.36 -17.63 -1.52
C ASP A 40 7.73 -17.07 -1.11
N VAL A 41 8.67 -16.93 -2.05
CA VAL A 41 10.00 -16.36 -1.82
C VAL A 41 10.08 -14.96 -2.41
N VAL A 42 10.58 -13.99 -1.63
CA VAL A 42 10.93 -12.65 -2.14
C VAL A 42 12.21 -12.76 -2.96
N LEU A 43 12.16 -12.29 -4.21
CA LEU A 43 13.31 -12.35 -5.12
C LEU A 43 14.33 -11.24 -4.78
N PRO A 44 15.63 -11.47 -5.03
CA PRO A 44 16.67 -10.47 -4.76
C PRO A 44 16.65 -9.30 -5.76
N THR A 45 15.96 -9.45 -6.89
CA THR A 45 15.86 -8.44 -7.94
C THR A 45 14.57 -7.64 -7.81
N ALA A 46 14.70 -6.32 -7.85
CA ALA A 46 13.56 -5.41 -7.86
C ALA A 46 12.93 -5.31 -9.26
N ILE A 47 11.64 -4.97 -9.31
CA ILE A 47 10.99 -4.48 -10.53
C ILE A 47 10.78 -2.98 -10.35
N PRO A 48 11.57 -2.10 -11.02
CA PRO A 48 11.44 -0.66 -10.88
C PRO A 48 10.01 -0.18 -11.13
N ASP A 49 9.58 0.80 -10.34
CA ASP A 49 8.25 1.44 -10.41
C ASP A 49 7.05 0.53 -10.16
N LYS A 50 7.26 -0.76 -9.82
CA LYS A 50 6.17 -1.68 -9.51
C LYS A 50 5.34 -1.17 -8.34
N GLY A 51 5.98 -0.69 -7.28
CA GLY A 51 5.28 -0.14 -6.12
C GLY A 51 4.31 0.98 -6.54
N ARG A 52 4.80 1.93 -7.33
CA ARG A 52 4.02 3.06 -7.85
C ARG A 52 2.84 2.60 -8.70
N VAL A 53 3.07 1.75 -9.69
CA VAL A 53 2.01 1.24 -10.59
C VAL A 53 0.92 0.52 -9.78
N LEU A 54 1.30 -0.33 -8.82
CA LEU A 54 0.33 -1.08 -8.01
C LEU A 54 -0.46 -0.19 -7.05
N SER A 55 0.17 0.85 -6.49
CA SER A 55 -0.53 1.83 -5.64
C SER A 55 -1.55 2.64 -6.44
N LEU A 56 -1.19 3.11 -7.65
CA LEU A 56 -2.12 3.80 -8.55
C LEU A 56 -3.26 2.89 -9.02
N MET A 57 -2.96 1.64 -9.36
CA MET A 57 -3.99 0.67 -9.74
C MET A 57 -4.94 0.37 -8.58
N SER A 58 -4.43 0.29 -7.35
CA SER A 58 -5.27 0.12 -6.16
C SER A 58 -6.17 1.33 -5.95
N LYS A 59 -5.64 2.56 -6.03
CA LYS A 59 -6.44 3.79 -5.99
C LYS A 59 -7.55 3.77 -7.03
N PHE A 60 -7.23 3.46 -8.29
CA PHE A 60 -8.22 3.38 -9.36
C PHE A 60 -9.38 2.43 -8.99
N TRP A 61 -9.09 1.22 -8.51
CA TRP A 61 -10.14 0.27 -8.13
C TRP A 61 -10.91 0.70 -6.89
N PHE A 62 -10.27 1.30 -5.90
CA PHE A 62 -10.98 1.86 -4.74
C PHE A 62 -11.97 2.95 -5.15
N ASP A 63 -11.59 3.83 -6.07
CA ASP A 63 -12.47 4.88 -6.59
C ASP A 63 -13.64 4.29 -7.38
N GLN A 64 -13.35 3.34 -8.30
CA GLN A 64 -14.37 2.71 -9.13
C GLN A 64 -15.39 1.91 -8.32
N THR A 65 -14.97 1.25 -7.24
CA THR A 65 -15.82 0.33 -6.46
C THR A 65 -16.42 0.97 -5.20
N ARG A 66 -16.14 2.25 -4.93
CA ARG A 66 -16.61 2.97 -3.73
C ARG A 66 -18.13 2.93 -3.53
N HIS A 67 -18.88 2.85 -4.63
CA HIS A 67 -20.35 2.78 -4.60
C HIS A 67 -20.90 1.38 -4.27
N ILE A 68 -20.05 0.34 -4.31
CA ILE A 68 -20.41 -1.06 -4.05
C ILE A 68 -20.19 -1.39 -2.57
N VAL A 69 -19.03 -1.02 -2.03
CA VAL A 69 -18.64 -1.32 -0.65
C VAL A 69 -17.73 -0.23 -0.10
N PRO A 70 -17.84 0.13 1.19
CA PRO A 70 -16.85 0.96 1.86
C PRO A 70 -15.47 0.32 1.77
N ASN A 71 -14.44 1.14 1.53
CA ASN A 71 -13.05 0.70 1.53
C ASN A 71 -12.21 1.55 2.49
N HIS A 72 -11.01 1.06 2.78
CA HIS A 72 -10.12 1.68 3.76
C HIS A 72 -9.26 2.81 3.21
N PHE A 73 -9.27 3.07 1.90
CA PHE A 73 -8.38 4.03 1.26
C PHE A 73 -8.80 5.46 1.62
N ILE A 74 -7.82 6.29 2.02
CA ILE A 74 -8.02 7.72 2.29
C ILE A 74 -7.46 8.53 1.12
N ALA A 75 -6.15 8.44 0.91
CA ALA A 75 -5.45 9.16 -0.14
C ALA A 75 -4.10 8.48 -0.46
N LEU A 76 -3.51 8.85 -1.60
CA LEU A 76 -2.08 8.60 -1.81
C LEU A 76 -1.27 9.50 -0.87
N ALA A 77 -0.11 9.04 -0.43
CA ALA A 77 0.72 9.83 0.47
C ALA A 77 1.28 11.09 -0.20
N GLU A 78 1.40 11.11 -1.53
CA GLU A 78 1.80 12.29 -2.31
C GLU A 78 0.68 13.35 -2.47
N ASP A 79 -0.58 13.00 -2.17
CA ASP A 79 -1.73 13.90 -2.34
C ASP A 79 -2.01 14.65 -1.02
N THR A 80 -1.19 15.66 -0.73
CA THR A 80 -1.28 16.44 0.51
C THR A 80 -2.61 17.17 0.65
N ASP A 81 -3.22 17.58 -0.47
CA ASP A 81 -4.52 18.27 -0.47
C ASP A 81 -5.64 17.34 0.01
N GLN A 82 -5.65 16.06 -0.42
CA GLN A 82 -6.61 15.08 0.08
C GLN A 82 -6.35 14.65 1.53
N LEU A 83 -5.10 14.72 2.00
CA LEU A 83 -4.74 14.37 3.37
C LEU A 83 -5.15 15.44 4.39
N GLY A 84 -5.20 16.72 4.00
CA GLY A 84 -5.51 17.82 4.92
C GLY A 84 -4.56 17.83 6.12
N ASP A 85 -5.10 17.99 7.33
CA ASP A 85 -4.33 18.03 8.58
C ASP A 85 -3.45 16.79 8.81
N LEU A 86 -3.78 15.65 8.19
CA LEU A 86 -2.96 14.44 8.30
C LEU A 86 -1.61 14.61 7.60
N ALA A 87 -1.51 15.46 6.59
CA ALA A 87 -0.23 15.78 5.93
C ALA A 87 0.81 16.32 6.93
N ASP A 88 0.37 16.88 8.07
CA ASP A 88 1.24 17.37 9.13
C ASP A 88 1.78 16.28 10.07
N HIS A 89 1.37 15.02 9.89
CA HIS A 89 1.93 13.91 10.65
C HIS A 89 3.45 13.81 10.38
N PRO A 90 4.32 13.67 11.42
CA PRO A 90 5.78 13.69 11.24
C PRO A 90 6.31 12.71 10.18
N LEU A 91 5.81 11.46 10.18
CA LEU A 91 6.18 10.47 9.16
C LEU A 91 5.77 10.84 7.73
N LEU A 92 4.76 11.68 7.54
CA LEU A 92 4.29 12.10 6.22
C LEU A 92 5.00 13.39 5.76
N GLN A 93 5.24 14.33 6.67
CA GLN A 93 6.03 15.54 6.38
C GLN A 93 7.46 15.19 5.93
N ASP A 94 8.10 14.23 6.60
CA ASP A 94 9.47 13.81 6.30
C ASP A 94 9.56 12.71 5.23
N LEU A 95 8.43 12.35 4.60
CA LEU A 95 8.40 11.26 3.62
C LEU A 95 9.09 11.69 2.32
N ALA A 96 10.15 10.97 1.95
CA ALA A 96 10.83 11.20 0.68
C ALA A 96 9.83 11.09 -0.50
N PRO A 97 9.86 12.01 -1.49
CA PRO A 97 8.94 12.01 -2.63
C PRO A 97 8.90 10.66 -3.38
N GLU A 98 10.04 9.98 -3.47
CA GLU A 98 10.16 8.69 -4.14
C GLU A 98 9.40 7.56 -3.42
N ILE A 99 9.18 7.71 -2.10
CA ILE A 99 8.38 6.79 -1.30
C ILE A 99 6.90 7.22 -1.34
N ALA A 100 6.63 8.52 -1.26
CA ALA A 100 5.28 9.08 -1.26
C ALA A 100 4.47 8.66 -2.50
N GLN A 101 5.08 8.69 -3.69
CA GLN A 101 4.45 8.29 -4.97
C GLN A 101 4.01 6.81 -5.04
N GLN A 102 4.42 5.97 -4.10
CA GLN A 102 4.06 4.55 -4.04
C GLN A 102 3.47 4.14 -2.70
N ALA A 103 3.13 5.11 -1.86
CA ALA A 103 2.51 4.91 -0.57
C ALA A 103 1.08 5.45 -0.53
N MET A 104 0.27 4.88 0.36
CA MET A 104 -1.11 5.32 0.60
C MET A 104 -1.38 5.36 2.09
N VAL A 105 -2.22 6.31 2.48
CA VAL A 105 -2.81 6.36 3.80
C VAL A 105 -4.13 5.61 3.76
N VAL A 106 -4.31 4.71 4.72
CA VAL A 106 -5.54 3.92 4.87
C VAL A 106 -6.03 3.90 6.31
N LYS A 107 -7.31 3.61 6.50
CA LYS A 107 -7.87 3.23 7.79
C LYS A 107 -7.43 1.81 8.14
N ARG A 108 -7.04 1.58 9.38
CA ARG A 108 -6.90 0.26 9.97
C ARG A 108 -8.28 -0.41 9.95
N ALA A 109 -8.33 -1.61 9.38
CA ALA A 109 -9.54 -2.41 9.31
C ALA A 109 -9.37 -3.70 10.11
N GLU A 110 -10.47 -4.20 10.67
CA GLU A 110 -10.53 -5.55 11.21
C GLU A 110 -10.56 -6.55 10.04
N ARG A 111 -9.68 -7.55 10.09
CA ARG A 111 -9.55 -8.53 9.03
C ARG A 111 -10.58 -9.64 9.22
N ILE A 112 -11.25 -10.02 8.15
CA ILE A 112 -11.95 -11.31 8.07
C ILE A 112 -10.90 -12.38 7.73
N ASP A 113 -10.82 -13.43 8.53
CA ASP A 113 -9.79 -14.47 8.44
C ASP A 113 -10.05 -15.47 7.29
N ALA A 114 -10.29 -14.95 6.08
CA ALA A 114 -10.53 -15.71 4.85
C ALA A 114 -9.99 -14.95 3.62
N GLU A 115 -9.66 -15.69 2.57
CA GLU A 115 -9.33 -15.12 1.25
C GLU A 115 -10.58 -15.11 0.35
N CYS A 116 -11.09 -13.93 0.02
CA CYS A 116 -12.26 -13.77 -0.84
C CYS A 116 -11.87 -13.84 -2.32
N VAL A 117 -11.82 -15.05 -2.89
CA VAL A 117 -11.40 -15.30 -4.28
C VAL A 117 -12.61 -15.47 -5.21
N VAL A 118 -12.66 -14.70 -6.30
CA VAL A 118 -13.68 -14.82 -7.37
C VAL A 118 -13.01 -15.33 -8.65
N ARG A 119 -13.62 -16.32 -9.31
CA ARG A 119 -13.10 -16.94 -10.55
C ARG A 119 -14.17 -16.91 -11.65
N ALA A 120 -13.92 -16.14 -12.71
CA ALA A 120 -14.74 -16.15 -13.92
C ALA A 120 -14.26 -17.17 -14.97
N TYR A 121 -13.01 -17.64 -14.85
CA TYR A 121 -12.36 -18.58 -15.76
C TYR A 121 -11.59 -19.65 -14.95
N LEU A 122 -11.48 -20.86 -15.50
CA LEU A 122 -10.76 -21.98 -14.90
C LEU A 122 -9.25 -21.89 -15.22
N THR A 123 -8.41 -21.74 -14.20
CA THR A 123 -6.94 -21.67 -14.33
C THR A 123 -6.23 -21.85 -12.98
N GLY A 124 -4.97 -22.29 -12.99
CA GLY A 124 -4.13 -22.42 -11.80
C GLY A 124 -4.66 -23.49 -10.82
N SER A 125 -4.76 -23.14 -9.54
CA SER A 125 -5.27 -24.02 -8.48
C SER A 125 -6.80 -24.15 -8.41
N ALA A 126 -7.52 -23.66 -9.43
CA ALA A 126 -8.98 -23.67 -9.51
C ALA A 126 -9.55 -25.06 -9.78
#